data_AF-A0A355S9K2-F1
#
_entry.id   AF-A0A355S9K2-F1
#
_cell.length_a   1.000
_cell.length_b   1.000
_cell.length_c   1.000
_cell.angle_alpha   90.00
_cell.angle_beta   90.00
_cell.angle_gamma   90.00
#
_symmetry.space_group_name_H-M   'P 1'
#
loop_
_entity.id
_entity.type
_entity.pdbx_description
1 polymer ?
#
loop_
_entity_poly.entity_id
_entity_poly.type
_entity_poly.pdbx_seq_one_letter_code
_entity_poly.pdbx_strand_id
1 'polypeptide(L)'
;MLKYPAWLSLLLVLISHSSKGELSLELRHLWNKQALSTPSKELVTASGERIKLSRFAYLLSGPRLLAGRPGTNAGKWLQRADWFAYVDASRPGGLNRMELGSLLPDSYRTLQFSVGLNQAIDEADPSSYPATHALNPNYNNLHWTPQGGYIFVAVEGHLLDNGSTGGFAYHLGHPRNRVAISLPIDLDLTKPAVLEIDVHLDRIFGGEHPLRIGRNPSTHSREGDPVAKKLRQQLTTAFELRGIRQAQPAARTKPASKSSLVGTPYRFEIARGFPIPTLPTSPPLTNERVALGERLFNDPLLSSTNKQSCSSCHQTAHAFSDPRRFSEGATGSLGTRNSMPLFNLAWKESFFWDGSSPSLRELVLHPIQSAIEMHESLP
;
A
#
# COMPACT_ATOMS: atom_id res chain seq x y z
N MET A 1 34.11 5.16 64.37
CA MET A 1 34.42 4.43 63.10
C MET A 1 33.29 3.46 62.83
N LEU A 2 32.36 3.84 61.95
CA LEU A 2 31.22 3.02 61.50
C LEU A 2 31.70 1.90 60.56
N LYS A 3 31.18 0.67 60.72
CA LYS A 3 31.07 -0.32 59.64
C LYS A 3 29.78 -1.11 59.79
N TYR A 4 28.76 -0.75 59.00
CA TYR A 4 27.59 -1.57 58.70
C TYR A 4 27.91 -2.51 57.52
N PRO A 5 27.48 -3.78 57.50
CA PRO A 5 27.52 -4.60 56.30
C PRO A 5 26.29 -4.31 55.44
N ALA A 6 26.52 -3.80 54.23
CA ALA A 6 25.47 -3.61 53.23
C ALA A 6 25.06 -4.95 52.61
N TRP A 7 23.82 -5.36 52.84
CA TRP A 7 23.17 -6.42 52.08
C TRP A 7 22.74 -5.84 50.72
N LEU A 8 23.39 -6.26 49.64
CA LEU A 8 23.00 -5.90 48.28
C LEU A 8 21.92 -6.90 47.81
N SER A 9 20.64 -6.53 47.98
CA SER A 9 19.53 -7.23 47.36
C SER A 9 19.55 -6.95 45.85
N LEU A 10 19.98 -7.93 45.06
CA LEU A 10 19.93 -7.88 43.59
C LEU A 10 18.46 -8.00 43.14
N LEU A 11 17.80 -6.87 42.90
CA LEU A 11 16.49 -6.83 42.26
C LEU A 11 16.66 -7.25 40.79
N LEU A 12 16.33 -8.50 40.48
CA LEU A 12 16.14 -8.95 39.10
C LEU A 12 14.91 -8.20 38.54
N VAL A 13 15.15 -7.13 37.78
CA VAL A 13 14.13 -6.57 36.91
C VAL A 13 13.90 -7.58 35.80
N LEU A 14 12.86 -8.40 35.95
CA LEU A 14 12.28 -9.14 34.84
C LEU A 14 11.80 -8.09 33.82
N ILE A 15 12.60 -7.84 32.79
CA ILE A 15 12.15 -7.15 31.59
C ILE A 15 11.14 -8.08 30.93
N SER A 16 9.88 -7.94 31.32
CA SER A 16 8.75 -8.47 30.57
C SER A 16 8.86 -7.87 29.17
N HIS A 17 9.34 -8.66 28.21
CA HIS A 17 9.19 -8.35 26.80
C HIS A 17 7.69 -8.42 26.50
N SER A 18 6.96 -7.33 26.75
CA SER A 18 5.63 -7.14 26.19
C SER A 18 5.82 -7.16 24.68
N SER A 19 5.51 -8.28 24.05
CA SER A 19 5.43 -8.40 22.60
C SER A 19 4.47 -7.34 22.12
N LYS A 20 4.98 -6.24 21.54
CA LYS A 20 4.12 -5.20 20.98
C LYS A 20 3.28 -5.84 19.87
N GLY A 21 1.97 -5.61 19.89
CA GLY A 21 1.10 -6.12 18.84
C GLY A 21 1.25 -5.28 17.59
N GLU A 22 1.60 -5.91 16.47
CA GLU A 22 1.65 -5.24 15.17
C GLU A 22 0.26 -5.13 14.57
N LEU A 23 -0.07 -3.95 14.05
CA LEU A 23 -1.35 -3.72 13.39
C LEU A 23 -1.13 -3.23 11.96
N SER A 24 -1.85 -3.83 11.03
CA SER A 24 -1.94 -3.37 9.64
C SER A 24 -3.39 -3.09 9.27
N LEU A 25 -3.61 -2.21 8.29
CA LEU A 25 -4.91 -2.05 7.62
C LEU A 25 -4.81 -2.66 6.23
N GLU A 26 -5.85 -3.36 5.80
CA GLU A 26 -5.99 -3.88 4.44
C GLU A 26 -7.26 -3.28 3.81
N LEU A 27 -7.13 -2.49 2.75
CA LEU A 27 -8.23 -1.81 2.06
C LEU A 27 -8.66 -2.59 0.83
N ARG A 28 -9.96 -2.70 0.61
CA ARG A 28 -10.54 -3.25 -0.61
C ARG A 28 -11.57 -2.29 -1.17
N HIS A 29 -11.34 -1.79 -2.37
CA HIS A 29 -12.24 -0.84 -3.04
C HIS A 29 -13.34 -1.57 -3.79
N LEU A 30 -14.58 -1.14 -3.56
CA LEU A 30 -15.78 -1.78 -4.07
C LEU A 30 -16.68 -0.78 -4.79
N TRP A 31 -17.42 -1.29 -5.76
CA TRP A 31 -18.61 -0.66 -6.31
C TRP A 31 -19.78 -1.64 -6.24
N ASN A 32 -20.85 -1.29 -5.54
CA ASN A 32 -22.00 -2.18 -5.31
C ASN A 32 -21.57 -3.56 -4.77
N LYS A 33 -20.64 -3.55 -3.80
CA LYS A 33 -20.03 -4.74 -3.16
C LYS A 33 -19.14 -5.61 -4.07
N GLN A 34 -18.94 -5.24 -5.33
CA GLN A 34 -18.01 -5.93 -6.22
C GLN A 34 -16.65 -5.22 -6.22
N ALA A 35 -15.57 -6.00 -6.31
CA ALA A 35 -14.22 -5.44 -6.41
C ALA A 35 -14.11 -4.49 -7.60
N LEU A 36 -13.65 -3.27 -7.34
CA LEU A 36 -13.47 -2.26 -8.36
C LEU A 36 -12.17 -2.53 -9.12
N SER A 37 -12.25 -2.52 -10.44
CA SER A 37 -11.07 -2.43 -11.31
C SER A 37 -10.93 -1.01 -11.85
N THR A 38 -9.72 -0.65 -12.25
CA THR A 38 -9.37 0.67 -12.78
C THR A 38 -8.39 0.51 -13.96
N PRO A 39 -8.71 1.05 -15.15
CA PRO A 39 -9.97 1.68 -15.51
C PRO A 39 -11.16 0.73 -15.27
N SER A 40 -12.27 1.29 -14.78
CA SER A 40 -13.43 0.47 -14.47
C SER A 40 -14.15 0.02 -15.73
N LYS A 41 -14.92 -1.07 -15.60
CA LYS A 41 -16.05 -1.32 -16.50
C LYS A 41 -17.07 -0.18 -16.37
N GLU A 42 -18.06 -0.17 -17.24
CA GLU A 42 -19.18 0.76 -17.12
C GLU A 42 -19.88 0.59 -15.77
N LEU A 43 -20.04 1.70 -15.05
CA LEU A 43 -20.71 1.80 -13.77
C LEU A 43 -21.92 2.70 -13.91
N VAL A 44 -22.96 2.45 -13.13
CA VAL A 44 -24.16 3.30 -13.05
C VAL A 44 -24.21 3.95 -11.69
N THR A 45 -24.20 5.28 -11.65
CA THR A 45 -24.30 6.08 -10.41
C THR A 45 -25.73 6.06 -9.87
N ALA A 46 -25.91 6.50 -8.62
CA ALA A 46 -27.25 6.64 -8.05
C ALA A 46 -28.12 7.71 -8.75
N SER A 47 -27.52 8.63 -9.52
CA SER A 47 -28.25 9.58 -10.37
C SER A 47 -28.77 8.96 -11.68
N GLY A 48 -28.36 7.72 -11.99
CA GLY A 48 -28.65 7.04 -13.25
C GLY A 48 -27.63 7.31 -14.36
N GLU A 49 -26.56 8.05 -14.08
CA GLU A 49 -25.51 8.37 -15.06
C GLU A 49 -24.55 7.20 -15.22
N ARG A 50 -24.09 6.98 -16.46
CA ARG A 50 -23.18 5.90 -16.81
C ARG A 50 -21.77 6.44 -16.89
N ILE A 51 -20.83 5.83 -16.17
CA ILE A 51 -19.46 6.31 -16.07
C ILE A 51 -18.42 5.20 -16.23
N LYS A 52 -17.19 5.59 -16.55
CA LYS A 52 -15.98 4.78 -16.35
C LYS A 52 -15.04 5.54 -15.43
N LEU A 53 -14.70 4.97 -14.28
CA LEU A 53 -13.70 5.53 -13.37
C LEU A 53 -12.31 5.24 -13.92
N SER A 54 -11.48 6.27 -13.99
CA SER A 54 -10.06 6.18 -14.35
C SER A 54 -9.17 6.26 -13.11
N ARG A 55 -9.58 7.00 -12.07
CA ARG A 55 -8.79 7.19 -10.86
C ARG A 55 -9.64 7.28 -9.60
N PHE A 56 -9.18 6.63 -8.55
CA PHE A 56 -9.60 6.91 -7.19
C PHE A 56 -8.39 6.85 -6.25
N ALA A 57 -7.94 8.02 -5.77
CA ALA A 57 -6.76 8.12 -4.93
C ALA A 57 -7.02 9.05 -3.74
N TYR A 58 -6.43 8.77 -2.58
CA TYR A 58 -6.64 9.57 -1.38
C TYR A 58 -5.52 9.44 -0.34
N LEU A 59 -5.43 10.45 0.53
CA LEU A 59 -4.54 10.48 1.69
C LEU A 59 -5.28 10.08 2.96
N LEU A 60 -4.66 9.21 3.76
CA LEU A 60 -5.08 8.87 5.11
C LEU A 60 -4.10 9.46 6.13
N SER A 61 -4.62 9.93 7.26
CA SER A 61 -3.79 10.49 8.34
C SER A 61 -4.36 10.25 9.73
N GLY A 62 -3.49 10.40 10.73
CA GLY A 62 -3.85 10.51 12.14
C GLY A 62 -4.68 9.35 12.71
N PRO A 63 -4.31 8.08 12.46
CA PRO A 63 -5.01 6.95 13.06
C PRO A 63 -4.90 7.03 14.58
N ARG A 64 -6.02 6.74 15.24
CA ARG A 64 -6.11 6.62 16.68
C ARG A 64 -7.04 5.47 17.06
N LEU A 65 -6.68 4.77 18.13
CA LEU A 65 -7.46 3.66 18.65
C LEU A 65 -7.94 3.97 20.06
N LEU A 66 -9.20 3.63 20.35
CA LEU A 66 -9.77 3.77 21.68
C LEU A 66 -9.62 2.45 22.45
N ALA A 67 -8.78 2.47 23.48
CA ALA A 67 -8.54 1.31 24.35
C ALA A 67 -9.75 1.01 25.25
N GLY A 68 -10.00 -0.28 25.48
CA GLY A 68 -11.11 -0.85 26.24
C GLY A 68 -12.08 -1.63 25.35
N ARG A 69 -12.75 -2.63 25.95
CA ARG A 69 -13.71 -3.52 25.27
C ARG A 69 -14.99 -2.78 24.85
N PRO A 70 -15.71 -3.27 23.83
CA PRO A 70 -17.03 -2.73 23.50
C PRO A 70 -17.94 -2.62 24.74
N GLY A 71 -18.61 -1.48 24.92
CA GLY A 71 -19.51 -1.23 26.05
C GLY A 71 -18.88 -0.54 27.28
N THR A 72 -17.56 -0.29 27.31
CA THR A 72 -16.93 0.47 28.41
C THR A 72 -16.92 1.98 28.14
N ASN A 73 -17.37 2.79 29.11
CA ASN A 73 -17.42 4.26 28.99
C ASN A 73 -16.06 4.96 29.17
N ALA A 74 -15.12 4.34 29.90
CA ALA A 74 -13.75 4.83 30.05
C ALA A 74 -12.85 4.22 28.97
N GLY A 75 -11.88 4.99 28.45
CA GLY A 75 -10.91 4.51 27.48
C GLY A 75 -9.90 5.59 27.11
N LYS A 76 -8.65 5.19 26.91
CA LYS A 76 -7.58 6.11 26.48
C LYS A 76 -7.42 6.01 24.96
N TRP A 77 -7.32 7.15 24.29
CA TRP A 77 -6.93 7.19 22.88
C TRP A 77 -5.43 6.97 22.74
N LEU A 78 -5.04 6.02 21.91
CA LEU A 78 -3.69 5.86 21.39
C LEU A 78 -3.64 6.47 20.00
N GLN A 79 -2.84 7.52 19.81
CA GLN A 79 -2.76 8.25 18.53
C GLN A 79 -1.39 8.08 17.88
N ARG A 80 -1.38 8.04 16.54
CA ARG A 80 -0.17 8.13 15.73
C ARG A 80 -0.28 9.36 14.83
N ALA A 81 0.29 10.47 15.28
CA ALA A 81 0.20 11.75 14.58
C ALA A 81 1.14 11.84 13.37
N ASP A 82 2.18 11.00 13.34
CA ASP A 82 3.23 10.89 12.34
C ASP A 82 2.92 9.86 11.25
N TRP A 83 1.73 9.26 11.27
CA TRP A 83 1.35 8.24 10.30
C TRP A 83 0.53 8.85 9.16
N PHE A 84 0.96 8.54 7.94
CA PHE A 84 0.32 8.93 6.69
C PHE A 84 0.33 7.75 5.72
N ALA A 85 -0.74 7.59 4.95
CA ALA A 85 -0.77 6.66 3.84
C ALA A 85 -1.35 7.32 2.60
N TYR A 86 -0.75 7.01 1.45
CA TYR A 86 -1.29 7.31 0.14
C TYR A 86 -1.90 6.03 -0.42
N VAL A 87 -3.18 6.09 -0.77
CA VAL A 87 -3.91 4.97 -1.35
C VAL A 87 -4.32 5.36 -2.76
N ASP A 88 -4.08 4.46 -3.70
CA ASP A 88 -4.46 4.64 -5.09
C ASP A 88 -5.12 3.36 -5.58
N ALA A 89 -6.45 3.36 -5.59
CA ALA A 89 -7.24 2.24 -6.09
C ALA A 89 -7.04 2.04 -7.61
N SER A 90 -6.39 3.01 -8.30
CA SER A 90 -6.09 2.88 -9.72
C SER A 90 -4.91 1.96 -10.04
N ARG A 91 -4.05 1.66 -9.04
CA ARG A 91 -2.82 0.90 -9.24
C ARG A 91 -3.09 -0.61 -9.26
N PRO A 92 -2.74 -1.34 -10.34
CA PRO A 92 -2.77 -2.79 -10.35
C PRO A 92 -1.87 -3.34 -9.23
N GLY A 93 -2.41 -4.16 -8.34
CA GLY A 93 -1.67 -4.67 -7.17
C GLY A 93 -1.30 -3.59 -6.13
N GLY A 94 -1.93 -2.41 -6.18
CA GLY A 94 -1.66 -1.29 -5.27
C GLY A 94 -1.68 -1.73 -3.81
N LEU A 95 -0.80 -1.12 -2.99
CA LEU A 95 -0.65 -1.40 -1.56
C LEU A 95 -1.98 -1.26 -0.82
N ASN A 96 -2.76 -2.32 -0.83
CA ASN A 96 -3.98 -2.44 -0.06
C ASN A 96 -3.63 -2.55 1.41
N ARG A 97 -2.41 -2.99 1.74
CA ARG A 97 -1.93 -3.16 3.09
C ARG A 97 -1.00 -2.03 3.53
N MET A 98 -1.31 -1.39 4.65
CA MET A 98 -0.48 -0.37 5.28
C MET A 98 -0.20 -0.75 6.73
N GLU A 99 1.06 -0.64 7.16
CA GLU A 99 1.44 -0.92 8.53
C GLU A 99 1.17 0.29 9.42
N LEU A 100 0.36 0.11 10.46
CA LEU A 100 0.29 1.05 11.58
C LEU A 100 1.48 0.84 12.51
N GLY A 101 2.11 -0.34 12.44
CA GLY A 101 3.27 -0.72 13.22
C GLY A 101 2.90 -1.20 14.62
N SER A 102 3.87 -1.19 15.51
CA SER A 102 3.75 -1.75 16.85
C SER A 102 2.93 -0.85 17.79
N LEU A 103 1.88 -1.40 18.39
CA LEU A 103 1.03 -0.75 19.40
C LEU A 103 1.14 -1.47 20.75
N LEU A 104 0.67 -0.81 21.80
CA LEU A 104 0.58 -1.42 23.12
C LEU A 104 -0.43 -2.58 23.07
N PRO A 105 -0.10 -3.75 23.64
CA PRO A 105 -1.07 -4.83 23.78
C PRO A 105 -2.24 -4.39 24.66
N ASP A 106 -3.44 -4.33 24.09
CA ASP A 106 -4.67 -3.95 24.76
C ASP A 106 -5.88 -4.40 23.90
N SER A 107 -7.07 -4.36 24.49
CA SER A 107 -8.31 -4.43 23.73
C SER A 107 -8.66 -3.04 23.19
N TYR A 108 -9.07 -2.96 21.92
CA TYR A 108 -9.47 -1.73 21.26
C TYR A 108 -10.87 -1.89 20.67
N ARG A 109 -11.73 -0.88 20.89
CA ARG A 109 -13.13 -0.89 20.42
C ARG A 109 -13.44 0.04 19.26
N THR A 110 -12.52 0.95 18.95
CA THR A 110 -12.71 1.92 17.86
C THR A 110 -11.39 2.22 17.21
N LEU A 111 -11.36 2.13 15.88
CA LEU A 111 -10.33 2.75 15.05
C LEU A 111 -10.93 4.04 14.48
N GLN A 112 -10.24 5.16 14.65
CA GLN A 112 -10.54 6.38 13.91
C GLN A 112 -9.33 6.80 13.10
N PHE A 113 -9.53 7.21 11.87
CA PHE A 113 -8.52 7.88 11.04
C PHE A 113 -9.17 9.01 10.27
N SER A 114 -8.40 9.74 9.48
CA SER A 114 -8.96 10.79 8.62
C SER A 114 -8.59 10.60 7.18
N VAL A 115 -9.54 10.89 6.29
CA VAL A 115 -9.29 11.13 4.89
C VAL A 115 -8.93 12.60 4.75
N GLY A 116 -7.71 12.87 4.28
CA GLY A 116 -7.12 14.20 4.22
C GLY A 116 -6.27 14.59 5.43
N LEU A 117 -5.71 15.79 5.36
CA LEU A 117 -4.66 16.28 6.27
C LEU A 117 -5.18 17.38 7.19
N ASN A 118 -4.54 17.53 8.35
CA ASN A 118 -4.77 18.69 9.20
C ASN A 118 -4.07 19.92 8.59
N GLN A 119 -4.39 21.11 9.11
CA GLN A 119 -3.87 22.37 8.56
C GLN A 119 -2.34 22.46 8.59
N ALA A 120 -1.71 22.14 9.71
CA ALA A 120 -0.26 22.24 9.86
C ALA A 120 0.51 21.38 8.84
N ILE A 121 0.01 20.16 8.56
CA ILE A 121 0.64 19.25 7.58
C ILE A 121 0.29 19.65 6.14
N ASP A 122 -0.92 20.14 5.90
CA ASP A 122 -1.38 20.55 4.57
C ASP A 122 -0.64 21.80 4.05
N GLU A 123 -0.28 22.72 4.95
CA GLU A 123 0.46 23.95 4.63
C GLU A 123 1.99 23.74 4.64
N ALA A 124 2.48 22.60 5.13
CA ALA A 124 3.90 22.31 5.22
C ALA A 124 4.53 22.01 3.85
N ASP A 125 5.81 22.38 3.67
CA ASP A 125 6.54 22.14 2.43
C ASP A 125 6.78 20.63 2.18
N PRO A 126 6.17 20.05 1.12
CA PRO A 126 6.36 18.65 0.76
C PRO A 126 7.79 18.25 0.43
N SER A 127 8.65 19.20 0.03
CA SER A 127 10.00 18.92 -0.44
C SER A 127 10.89 18.31 0.66
N SER A 128 10.48 18.50 1.93
CA SER A 128 11.12 17.90 3.10
C SER A 128 10.90 16.39 3.21
N TYR A 129 9.89 15.83 2.53
CA TYR A 129 9.60 14.41 2.60
C TYR A 129 10.42 13.61 1.57
N PRO A 130 10.94 12.41 1.96
CA PRO A 130 11.60 11.50 1.03
C PRO A 130 10.74 11.18 -0.20
N ALA A 131 11.38 10.82 -1.31
CA ALA A 131 10.70 10.53 -2.58
C ALA A 131 9.65 9.40 -2.51
N THR A 132 9.74 8.52 -1.52
CA THR A 132 8.80 7.40 -1.29
C THR A 132 7.74 7.68 -0.24
N HIS A 133 7.79 8.85 0.40
CA HIS A 133 6.87 9.20 1.47
C HIS A 133 5.46 9.47 0.92
N ALA A 134 4.42 9.07 1.65
CA ALA A 134 3.02 9.23 1.26
C ALA A 134 2.62 10.69 0.94
N LEU A 135 3.27 11.65 1.58
CA LEU A 135 3.02 13.08 1.35
C LEU A 135 3.91 13.69 0.26
N ASN A 136 4.85 12.97 -0.34
CA ASN A 136 5.62 13.52 -1.45
C ASN A 136 4.73 13.64 -2.72
N PRO A 137 4.52 14.85 -3.30
CA PRO A 137 3.64 15.04 -4.46
C PRO A 137 4.07 14.26 -5.70
N ASN A 138 5.37 13.98 -5.85
CA ASN A 138 5.88 13.17 -6.96
C ASN A 138 5.51 11.69 -6.79
N TYR A 139 5.33 11.23 -5.54
CA TYR A 139 4.92 9.86 -5.24
C TYR A 139 3.41 9.67 -5.31
N ASN A 140 2.66 10.60 -4.70
CA ASN A 140 1.22 10.49 -4.55
C ASN A 140 0.43 11.08 -5.73
N ASN A 141 1.06 11.91 -6.56
CA ASN A 141 0.44 12.57 -7.72
C ASN A 141 -0.91 13.25 -7.38
N LEU A 142 -1.07 13.71 -6.14
CA LEU A 142 -2.25 14.41 -5.65
C LEU A 142 -2.08 15.92 -5.65
N HIS A 143 -0.99 16.41 -6.23
CA HIS A 143 -0.66 17.83 -6.35
C HIS A 143 -0.55 18.54 -4.98
N TRP A 144 0.28 19.57 -4.95
CA TRP A 144 0.37 20.45 -3.79
C TRP A 144 0.82 21.82 -4.25
N THR A 145 0.26 22.86 -3.65
CA THR A 145 0.73 24.24 -3.85
C THR A 145 0.79 24.98 -2.52
N PRO A 146 1.69 25.98 -2.38
CA PRO A 146 1.75 26.78 -1.16
C PRO A 146 0.43 27.49 -0.80
N GLN A 147 -0.38 27.85 -1.81
CA GLN A 147 -1.65 28.57 -1.61
C GLN A 147 -2.85 27.63 -1.45
N GLY A 148 -2.79 26.42 -2.03
CA GLY A 148 -3.93 25.50 -2.13
C GLY A 148 -3.84 24.26 -1.26
N GLY A 149 -2.66 23.93 -0.71
CA GLY A 149 -2.42 22.67 -0.02
C GLY A 149 -2.51 21.46 -0.97
N TYR A 150 -2.72 20.27 -0.41
CA TYR A 150 -2.89 19.03 -1.16
C TYR A 150 -4.32 18.87 -1.68
N ILE A 151 -4.45 18.11 -2.78
CA ILE A 151 -5.68 17.35 -3.02
C ILE A 151 -5.63 16.13 -2.11
N PHE A 152 -6.60 15.98 -1.22
CA PHE A 152 -6.75 14.84 -0.32
C PHE A 152 -7.42 13.64 -0.97
N VAL A 153 -8.33 13.87 -1.92
CA VAL A 153 -9.08 12.83 -2.64
C VAL A 153 -9.22 13.24 -4.09
N ALA A 154 -8.87 12.34 -5.02
CA ALA A 154 -9.13 12.48 -6.43
C ALA A 154 -10.03 11.36 -6.92
N VAL A 155 -11.19 11.72 -7.49
CA VAL A 155 -12.10 10.81 -8.21
C VAL A 155 -12.23 11.32 -9.63
N GLU A 156 -11.77 10.54 -10.61
CA GLU A 156 -11.73 10.95 -12.01
C GLU A 156 -12.29 9.86 -12.93
N GLY A 157 -12.82 10.28 -14.06
CA GLY A 157 -13.37 9.35 -15.03
C GLY A 157 -14.03 10.02 -16.22
N HIS A 158 -14.85 9.24 -16.92
CA HIS A 158 -15.59 9.66 -18.10
C HIS A 158 -17.08 9.39 -17.91
N LEU A 159 -17.91 10.37 -18.24
CA LEU A 159 -19.34 10.22 -18.45
C LEU A 159 -19.60 9.63 -19.85
N LEU A 160 -20.52 8.67 -19.93
CA LEU A 160 -20.93 8.00 -21.16
C LEU A 160 -22.31 8.51 -21.60
N ASP A 161 -22.35 9.55 -22.43
CA ASP A 161 -23.60 10.22 -22.82
C ASP A 161 -23.83 10.15 -24.33
N ASN A 162 -24.81 9.37 -24.79
CA ASN A 162 -25.34 9.33 -26.17
C ASN A 162 -24.35 9.62 -27.33
N GLY A 163 -23.14 9.04 -27.27
CA GLY A 163 -22.10 9.17 -28.31
C GLY A 163 -21.02 10.24 -28.07
N SER A 164 -21.13 11.08 -27.03
CA SER A 164 -20.10 12.01 -26.56
C SER A 164 -19.54 11.57 -25.20
N THR A 165 -18.22 11.47 -25.08
CA THR A 165 -17.55 11.18 -23.79
C THR A 165 -17.03 12.48 -23.18
N GLY A 166 -17.60 12.90 -22.05
CA GLY A 166 -17.10 14.03 -21.26
C GLY A 166 -16.28 13.55 -20.06
N GLY A 167 -15.12 14.16 -19.81
CA GLY A 167 -14.33 13.88 -18.59
C GLY A 167 -14.92 14.54 -17.35
N PHE A 168 -14.72 13.94 -16.18
CA PHE A 168 -15.03 14.55 -14.89
C PHE A 168 -13.87 14.39 -13.90
N ALA A 169 -13.71 15.37 -13.00
CA ALA A 169 -12.64 15.42 -12.01
C ALA A 169 -13.13 16.02 -10.70
N TYR A 170 -13.27 15.18 -9.68
CA TYR A 170 -13.70 15.56 -8.35
C TYR A 170 -12.53 15.52 -7.39
N HIS A 171 -12.00 16.71 -7.08
CA HIS A 171 -10.87 16.89 -6.18
C HIS A 171 -11.32 17.50 -4.86
N LEU A 172 -11.13 16.74 -3.78
CA LEU A 172 -11.25 17.26 -2.42
C LEU A 172 -9.90 17.71 -1.89
N GLY A 173 -9.74 18.99 -1.56
CA GLY A 173 -8.55 19.52 -0.90
C GLY A 173 -8.93 20.48 0.23
N HIS A 174 -7.94 21.04 0.92
CA HIS A 174 -8.07 21.95 2.05
C HIS A 174 -8.59 21.31 3.36
N PRO A 175 -8.07 21.67 4.56
CA PRO A 175 -8.39 20.99 5.83
C PRO A 175 -9.87 21.01 6.22
N ARG A 176 -10.65 22.00 5.75
CA ARG A 176 -12.12 22.07 5.91
C ARG A 176 -12.87 20.86 5.34
N ASN A 177 -12.28 20.19 4.36
CA ASN A 177 -12.82 19.00 3.70
C ASN A 177 -12.26 17.70 4.26
N ARG A 178 -11.41 17.76 5.29
CA ARG A 178 -10.93 16.58 6.02
C ARG A 178 -12.11 15.84 6.66
N VAL A 179 -12.17 14.52 6.45
CA VAL A 179 -13.25 13.67 6.97
C VAL A 179 -12.68 12.70 8.00
N ALA A 180 -13.27 12.66 9.20
CA ALA A 180 -12.95 11.63 10.19
C ALA A 180 -13.81 10.39 9.96
N ILE A 181 -13.17 9.24 9.83
CA ILE A 181 -13.80 7.93 9.69
C ILE A 181 -13.65 7.18 11.00
N SER A 182 -14.76 6.73 11.58
CA SER A 182 -14.77 5.98 12.84
C SER A 182 -15.34 4.59 12.59
N LEU A 183 -14.53 3.56 12.76
CA LEU A 183 -14.91 2.17 12.59
C LEU A 183 -14.99 1.51 13.97
N PRO A 184 -16.16 0.95 14.35
CA PRO A 184 -16.22 0.06 15.49
C PRO A 184 -15.38 -1.17 15.19
N ILE A 185 -14.53 -1.57 16.12
CA ILE A 185 -13.70 -2.77 16.03
C ILE A 185 -13.87 -3.57 17.33
N ASP A 186 -13.61 -4.87 17.29
CA ASP A 186 -13.48 -5.68 18.50
C ASP A 186 -12.14 -6.40 18.43
N LEU A 187 -11.09 -5.67 18.80
CA LEU A 187 -9.71 -6.09 18.60
C LEU A 187 -9.04 -6.33 19.95
N ASP A 188 -8.70 -7.57 20.27
CA ASP A 188 -7.77 -7.87 21.36
C ASP A 188 -6.35 -8.03 20.81
N LEU A 189 -5.54 -6.96 20.91
CA LEU A 189 -4.25 -6.87 20.24
C LEU A 189 -3.14 -7.58 21.03
N THR A 190 -3.26 -8.90 21.16
CA THR A 190 -2.24 -9.77 21.78
C THR A 190 -1.26 -10.35 20.76
N LYS A 191 -1.59 -10.25 19.47
CA LYS A 191 -0.84 -10.79 18.32
C LYS A 191 -0.92 -9.84 17.13
N PRO A 192 -0.04 -10.00 16.13
CA PRO A 192 -0.18 -9.28 14.88
C PRO A 192 -1.58 -9.44 14.29
N ALA A 193 -2.20 -8.33 13.89
CA ALA A 193 -3.55 -8.29 13.37
C ALA A 193 -3.64 -7.41 12.12
N VAL A 194 -4.54 -7.79 11.23
CA VAL A 194 -4.90 -7.02 10.05
C VAL A 194 -6.37 -6.63 10.16
N LEU A 195 -6.65 -5.33 10.12
CA LEU A 195 -8.01 -4.81 10.00
C LEU A 195 -8.35 -4.74 8.52
N GLU A 196 -9.31 -5.54 8.10
CA GLU A 196 -9.77 -5.60 6.72
C GLU A 196 -10.93 -4.60 6.55
N ILE A 197 -10.76 -3.61 5.68
CA ILE A 197 -11.66 -2.46 5.51
C ILE A 197 -12.12 -2.41 4.06
N ASP A 198 -13.43 -2.46 3.85
CA ASP A 198 -14.04 -2.23 2.55
C ASP A 198 -14.28 -0.73 2.34
N VAL A 199 -14.02 -0.25 1.12
CA VAL A 199 -14.24 1.14 0.69
C VAL A 199 -15.26 1.15 -0.45
N HIS A 200 -16.49 1.52 -0.15
CA HIS A 200 -17.63 1.56 -1.07
C HIS A 200 -17.70 2.88 -1.84
N LEU A 201 -17.16 2.90 -3.06
CA LEU A 201 -17.15 4.11 -3.89
C LEU A 201 -18.54 4.50 -4.40
N ASP A 202 -19.44 3.53 -4.59
CA ASP A 202 -20.83 3.78 -4.97
C ASP A 202 -21.54 4.73 -4.00
N ARG A 203 -21.22 4.62 -2.70
CA ARG A 203 -21.78 5.50 -1.65
C ARG A 203 -21.37 6.96 -1.83
N ILE A 204 -20.19 7.24 -2.41
CA ILE A 204 -19.72 8.61 -2.71
C ILE A 204 -20.66 9.31 -3.71
N PHE A 205 -21.25 8.55 -4.63
CA PHE A 205 -22.19 9.04 -5.63
C PHE A 205 -23.66 8.94 -5.18
N GLY A 206 -23.92 8.48 -3.97
CA GLY A 206 -25.26 8.18 -3.44
C GLY A 206 -25.94 9.28 -2.60
N GLY A 207 -26.87 8.83 -1.76
CA GLY A 207 -27.70 9.64 -0.86
C GLY A 207 -28.99 10.17 -1.51
N GLU A 208 -29.84 10.84 -0.72
CA GLU A 208 -31.16 11.35 -1.18
C GLU A 208 -31.10 12.29 -2.40
N HIS A 209 -29.96 12.97 -2.56
CA HIS A 209 -29.70 13.87 -3.69
C HIS A 209 -28.36 13.48 -4.34
N PRO A 210 -28.33 12.48 -5.23
CA PRO A 210 -27.11 11.99 -5.87
C PRO A 210 -26.37 13.08 -6.65
N LEU A 211 -25.05 12.95 -6.74
CA LEU A 211 -24.23 13.82 -7.58
C LEU A 211 -24.62 13.64 -9.05
N ARG A 212 -24.80 14.75 -9.76
CA ARG A 212 -25.04 14.77 -11.20
C ARG A 212 -23.81 15.25 -11.96
N ILE A 213 -23.07 14.32 -12.53
CA ILE A 213 -21.77 14.55 -13.18
C ILE A 213 -21.93 15.41 -14.42
N GLY A 214 -22.92 15.14 -15.27
CA GLY A 214 -23.19 15.94 -16.47
C GLY A 214 -23.55 17.40 -16.16
N ARG A 215 -24.08 17.67 -14.95
CA ARG A 215 -24.36 19.05 -14.51
C ARG A 215 -23.16 19.73 -13.87
N ASN A 216 -22.39 18.98 -13.08
CA ASN A 216 -21.21 19.50 -12.38
C ASN A 216 -20.06 18.50 -12.57
N PRO A 217 -19.29 18.61 -13.67
CA PRO A 217 -18.27 17.62 -14.00
C PRO A 217 -16.96 17.83 -13.23
N SER A 218 -16.81 18.94 -12.49
CA SER A 218 -15.60 19.17 -11.73
C SER A 218 -15.81 19.91 -10.40
N THR A 219 -14.91 19.65 -9.46
CA THR A 219 -14.73 20.43 -8.22
C THR A 219 -13.25 20.49 -7.90
N HIS A 220 -12.80 21.67 -7.45
CA HIS A 220 -11.51 21.87 -6.79
C HIS A 220 -11.69 22.42 -5.37
N SER A 221 -12.83 22.10 -4.73
CA SER A 221 -13.07 22.37 -3.32
C SER A 221 -13.04 23.83 -2.90
N ARG A 222 -13.49 24.74 -3.76
CA ARG A 222 -13.63 26.15 -3.40
C ARG A 222 -14.59 26.32 -2.22
N GLU A 223 -14.46 27.40 -1.48
CA GLU A 223 -15.39 27.69 -0.40
C GLU A 223 -16.83 27.79 -0.94
N GLY A 224 -17.78 27.15 -0.26
CA GLY A 224 -19.18 27.06 -0.69
C GLY A 224 -19.47 26.05 -1.80
N ASP A 225 -18.47 25.29 -2.30
CA ASP A 225 -18.65 24.32 -3.38
C ASP A 225 -19.63 23.19 -2.97
N PRO A 226 -20.79 23.07 -3.64
CA PRO A 226 -21.82 22.09 -3.28
C PRO A 226 -21.38 20.65 -3.61
N VAL A 227 -20.56 20.43 -4.64
CA VAL A 227 -20.04 19.11 -4.99
C VAL A 227 -19.05 18.67 -3.92
N ALA A 228 -18.11 19.55 -3.54
CA ALA A 228 -17.15 19.25 -2.48
C ALA A 228 -17.83 18.94 -1.14
N LYS A 229 -18.84 19.76 -0.77
CA LYS A 229 -19.65 19.54 0.45
C LYS A 229 -20.32 18.17 0.44
N LYS A 230 -20.89 17.77 -0.71
CA LYS A 230 -21.58 16.49 -0.87
C LYS A 230 -20.60 15.31 -0.81
N LEU A 231 -19.48 15.38 -1.52
CA LEU A 231 -18.43 14.35 -1.48
C LEU A 231 -17.94 14.13 -0.05
N ARG A 232 -17.64 15.22 0.68
CA ARG A 232 -17.23 15.18 2.08
C ARG A 232 -18.28 14.46 2.95
N GLN A 233 -19.56 14.75 2.75
CA GLN A 233 -20.64 14.09 3.49
C GLN A 233 -20.72 12.60 3.16
N GLN A 234 -20.69 12.22 1.88
CA GLN A 234 -20.83 10.82 1.48
C GLN A 234 -19.62 9.96 1.87
N LEU A 235 -18.40 10.52 1.87
CA LEU A 235 -17.18 9.84 2.31
C LEU A 235 -17.27 9.30 3.74
N THR A 236 -18.06 9.92 4.63
CA THR A 236 -18.27 9.43 6.00
C THR A 236 -18.87 8.03 6.07
N THR A 237 -19.55 7.60 5.01
CA THR A 237 -20.24 6.31 4.92
C THR A 237 -19.52 5.29 4.03
N ALA A 238 -18.43 5.71 3.38
CA ALA A 238 -17.75 4.90 2.37
C ALA A 238 -16.90 3.77 2.98
N PHE A 239 -16.46 3.90 4.23
CA PHE A 239 -15.55 2.93 4.86
C PHE A 239 -16.30 2.01 5.82
N GLU A 240 -16.05 0.72 5.72
CA GLU A 240 -16.71 -0.31 6.52
C GLU A 240 -15.70 -1.38 6.96
N LEU A 241 -15.75 -1.81 8.22
CA LEU A 241 -14.93 -2.93 8.66
C LEU A 241 -15.51 -4.23 8.09
N ARG A 242 -14.73 -4.93 7.28
CA ARG A 242 -15.05 -6.27 6.77
C ARG A 242 -14.75 -7.36 7.79
N GLY A 243 -13.61 -7.24 8.46
CA GLY A 243 -13.14 -8.27 9.38
C GLY A 243 -11.83 -7.92 10.06
N ILE A 244 -11.44 -8.77 11.00
CA ILE A 244 -10.17 -8.70 11.70
C ILE A 244 -9.49 -10.04 11.54
N ARG A 245 -8.36 -10.05 10.83
CA ARG A 245 -7.53 -11.24 10.66
C ARG A 245 -6.37 -11.17 11.63
N GLN A 246 -6.49 -11.86 12.76
CA GLN A 246 -5.38 -12.04 13.68
C GLN A 246 -4.51 -13.20 13.24
N ALA A 247 -3.20 -13.09 13.45
CA ALA A 247 -2.31 -14.24 13.33
C ALA A 247 -2.85 -15.36 14.24
N GLN A 248 -3.31 -16.45 13.63
CA GLN A 248 -3.77 -17.61 14.37
C GLN A 248 -2.62 -18.07 15.28
N PRO A 249 -2.86 -18.37 16.58
CA PRO A 249 -1.86 -19.13 17.31
C PRO A 249 -1.59 -20.36 16.46
N ALA A 250 -0.35 -20.55 16.03
CA ALA A 250 0.06 -21.85 15.52
C ALA A 250 -0.47 -22.86 16.55
N ALA A 251 -1.31 -23.79 16.10
CA ALA A 251 -1.66 -24.94 16.93
C ALA A 251 -0.35 -25.42 17.55
N ARG A 252 -0.33 -25.71 18.86
CA ARG A 252 0.85 -26.24 19.57
C ARG A 252 1.29 -27.54 18.88
N THR A 253 1.96 -27.44 17.75
CA THR A 253 2.98 -28.37 17.35
C THR A 253 4.06 -28.22 18.40
N LYS A 254 4.53 -29.36 18.93
CA LYS A 254 5.76 -29.50 19.71
C LYS A 254 6.73 -28.38 19.31
N PRO A 255 7.38 -27.69 20.27
CA PRO A 255 8.19 -26.52 19.97
C PRO A 255 9.06 -26.85 18.76
N ALA A 256 8.73 -26.25 17.62
CA ALA A 256 9.62 -26.26 16.49
C ALA A 256 10.85 -25.55 17.04
N SER A 257 11.90 -26.35 17.22
CA SER A 257 13.26 -25.89 17.47
C SER A 257 13.43 -24.53 16.82
N LYS A 258 13.93 -23.54 17.59
CA LYS A 258 14.43 -22.22 17.14
C LYS A 258 14.57 -22.26 15.63
N SER A 259 13.71 -21.54 14.89
CA SER A 259 13.72 -21.54 13.41
C SER A 259 15.15 -21.64 12.94
N SER A 260 15.56 -22.85 12.60
CA SER A 260 16.86 -23.06 12.01
C SER A 260 16.74 -22.26 10.74
N LEU A 261 17.62 -21.27 10.55
CA LEU A 261 17.87 -20.73 9.23
C LEU A 261 17.75 -21.90 8.25
N VAL A 262 16.72 -21.93 7.41
CA VAL A 262 16.62 -22.95 6.37
C VAL A 262 17.63 -22.51 5.34
N GLY A 263 18.88 -22.87 5.62
CA GLY A 263 20.04 -22.49 4.84
C GLY A 263 21.14 -21.76 5.61
N THR A 264 22.32 -21.81 5.02
CA THR A 264 23.54 -21.13 5.44
C THR A 264 23.41 -19.64 5.14
N PRO A 265 23.68 -18.72 6.10
CA PRO A 265 23.66 -17.28 5.83
C PRO A 265 24.55 -16.93 4.63
N TYR A 266 24.01 -16.17 3.68
CA TYR A 266 24.79 -15.68 2.55
C TYR A 266 25.56 -14.44 2.99
N ARG A 267 26.88 -14.49 2.86
CA ARG A 267 27.72 -13.34 3.12
C ARG A 267 27.80 -12.48 1.87
N PHE A 268 27.10 -11.35 1.89
CA PHE A 268 27.22 -10.36 0.82
C PHE A 268 28.59 -9.68 0.90
N GLU A 269 29.46 -9.98 -0.06
CA GLU A 269 30.81 -9.41 -0.14
C GLU A 269 30.81 -8.20 -1.08
N ILE A 270 31.35 -7.08 -0.60
CA ILE A 270 31.53 -5.86 -1.39
C ILE A 270 32.95 -5.33 -1.21
N ALA A 271 33.48 -4.73 -2.28
CA ALA A 271 34.77 -4.06 -2.21
C ALA A 271 34.72 -2.90 -1.19
N ARG A 272 35.84 -2.71 -0.48
CA ARG A 272 35.98 -1.59 0.46
C ARG A 272 35.76 -0.26 -0.26
N GLY A 273 34.89 0.59 0.30
CA GLY A 273 34.56 1.90 -0.27
C GLY A 273 33.27 1.93 -1.11
N PHE A 274 32.64 0.78 -1.38
CA PHE A 274 31.29 0.76 -1.93
C PHE A 274 30.23 1.03 -0.85
N PRO A 275 29.14 1.75 -1.18
CA PRO A 275 28.03 1.94 -0.27
C PRO A 275 27.41 0.60 0.10
N ILE A 276 26.99 0.42 1.35
CA ILE A 276 26.29 -0.80 1.78
C ILE A 276 24.83 -0.69 1.30
N PRO A 277 24.34 -1.61 0.46
CA PRO A 277 22.96 -1.57 0.00
C PRO A 277 21.98 -1.93 1.12
N THR A 278 20.79 -1.33 1.09
CA THR A 278 19.70 -1.66 2.02
C THR A 278 19.00 -2.93 1.52
N LEU A 279 19.48 -4.10 1.95
CA LEU A 279 18.90 -5.39 1.56
C LEU A 279 17.66 -5.74 2.39
N PRO A 280 16.64 -6.40 1.81
CA PRO A 280 15.49 -6.91 2.56
C PRO A 280 15.93 -7.88 3.67
N THR A 281 15.39 -7.70 4.88
CA THR A 281 15.73 -8.54 6.05
C THR A 281 14.86 -9.79 6.18
N SER A 282 13.77 -9.87 5.42
CA SER A 282 12.84 -11.01 5.44
C SER A 282 12.28 -11.32 4.04
N PRO A 283 12.35 -12.58 3.58
CA PRO A 283 13.03 -13.71 4.23
C PRO A 283 14.57 -13.51 4.26
N PRO A 284 15.30 -14.17 5.18
CA PRO A 284 16.75 -13.97 5.33
C PRO A 284 17.52 -14.43 4.09
N LEU A 285 18.57 -13.68 3.72
CA LEU A 285 19.46 -14.02 2.62
C LEU A 285 20.35 -15.22 2.99
N THR A 286 20.21 -16.32 2.26
CA THR A 286 20.91 -17.61 2.50
C THR A 286 21.48 -18.14 1.20
N ASN A 287 22.56 -18.92 1.27
CA ASN A 287 23.22 -19.53 0.10
C ASN A 287 22.21 -20.34 -0.73
N GLU A 288 21.30 -21.04 -0.06
CA GLU A 288 20.29 -21.91 -0.64
C GLU A 288 19.20 -21.09 -1.35
N ARG A 289 18.84 -19.92 -0.83
CA ARG A 289 17.92 -18.99 -1.54
C ARG A 289 18.59 -18.33 -2.73
N VAL A 290 19.86 -17.98 -2.63
CA VAL A 290 20.63 -17.46 -3.77
C VAL A 290 20.71 -18.52 -4.85
N ALA A 291 21.07 -19.76 -4.50
CA ALA A 291 21.10 -20.89 -5.43
C ALA A 291 19.73 -21.22 -6.02
N LEU A 292 18.64 -21.13 -5.25
CA LEU A 292 17.28 -21.28 -5.77
C LEU A 292 16.93 -20.16 -6.74
N GLY A 293 17.25 -18.90 -6.41
CA GLY A 293 17.04 -17.75 -7.29
C GLY A 293 17.80 -17.90 -8.62
N GLU A 294 19.05 -18.36 -8.56
CA GLU A 294 19.85 -18.65 -9.76
C GLU A 294 19.23 -19.74 -10.63
N ARG A 295 18.70 -20.82 -10.02
CA ARG A 295 17.96 -21.86 -10.75
C ARG A 295 16.72 -21.29 -11.43
N LEU A 296 15.88 -20.57 -10.67
CA LEU A 296 14.65 -19.96 -11.19
C LEU A 296 14.93 -18.94 -12.31
N PHE A 297 16.01 -18.15 -12.19
CA PHE A 297 16.42 -17.20 -13.22
C PHE A 297 16.69 -17.87 -14.58
N ASN A 298 17.11 -19.13 -14.56
CA ASN A 298 17.41 -19.93 -15.74
C ASN A 298 16.32 -20.96 -16.08
N ASP A 299 15.25 -21.05 -15.30
CA ASP A 299 14.22 -22.08 -15.46
C ASP A 299 13.19 -21.69 -16.53
N PRO A 300 13.10 -22.40 -17.66
CA PRO A 300 12.17 -22.07 -18.72
C PRO A 300 10.71 -22.44 -18.37
N LEU A 301 10.49 -23.26 -17.34
CA LEU A 301 9.15 -23.69 -16.88
C LEU A 301 8.33 -22.56 -16.27
N LEU A 302 8.93 -21.38 -16.07
CA LEU A 302 8.24 -20.17 -15.65
C LEU A 302 7.52 -19.47 -16.81
N SER A 303 7.66 -19.96 -18.05
CA SER A 303 6.95 -19.46 -19.23
C SER A 303 5.90 -20.46 -19.70
N SER A 304 4.81 -19.98 -20.29
CA SER A 304 3.73 -20.84 -20.82
C SER A 304 4.17 -21.81 -21.91
N THR A 305 5.28 -21.52 -22.60
CA THR A 305 5.83 -22.38 -23.64
C THR A 305 6.91 -23.33 -23.13
N ASN A 306 7.28 -23.24 -21.84
CA ASN A 306 8.38 -23.99 -21.24
C ASN A 306 9.73 -23.81 -21.96
N LYS A 307 9.93 -22.67 -22.63
CA LYS A 307 11.09 -22.40 -23.50
C LYS A 307 11.81 -21.08 -23.20
N GLN A 308 11.21 -20.18 -22.42
CA GLN A 308 11.80 -18.89 -22.08
C GLN A 308 12.01 -18.77 -20.56
N SER A 309 13.18 -18.28 -20.17
CA SER A 309 13.53 -17.95 -18.78
C SER A 309 13.95 -16.48 -18.67
N CYS A 310 14.24 -16.00 -17.46
CA CYS A 310 14.73 -14.63 -17.26
C CYS A 310 16.04 -14.40 -18.03
N SER A 311 16.92 -15.40 -18.08
CA SER A 311 18.21 -15.33 -18.78
C SER A 311 18.09 -15.28 -20.30
N SER A 312 16.93 -15.63 -20.89
CA SER A 312 16.70 -15.47 -22.35
C SER A 312 16.79 -14.00 -22.80
N CYS A 313 16.29 -13.08 -21.98
CA CYS A 313 16.33 -11.64 -22.24
C CYS A 313 17.44 -10.94 -21.44
N HIS A 314 17.79 -11.43 -20.25
CA HIS A 314 18.83 -10.83 -19.41
C HIS A 314 20.15 -11.59 -19.53
N GLN A 315 20.81 -11.43 -20.68
CA GLN A 315 21.97 -12.23 -21.04
C GLN A 315 23.24 -11.69 -20.37
N THR A 316 23.94 -12.56 -19.65
CA THR A 316 25.18 -12.22 -18.91
C THR A 316 26.24 -11.58 -19.82
N ALA A 317 26.42 -12.10 -21.04
CA ALA A 317 27.34 -11.58 -22.06
C ALA A 317 27.04 -10.14 -22.49
N HIS A 318 25.82 -9.66 -22.25
CA HIS A 318 25.36 -8.32 -22.57
C HIS A 318 24.97 -7.53 -21.32
N ALA A 319 25.73 -7.73 -20.23
CA ALA A 319 25.53 -7.06 -18.94
C ALA A 319 24.11 -7.29 -18.37
N PHE A 320 23.62 -8.52 -18.49
CA PHE A 320 22.27 -8.92 -18.08
C PHE A 320 21.16 -8.12 -18.78
N SER A 321 21.37 -7.79 -20.06
CA SER A 321 20.40 -7.18 -20.96
C SER A 321 20.29 -8.00 -22.26
N ASP A 322 19.37 -7.61 -23.12
CA ASP A 322 19.10 -8.17 -24.43
C ASP A 322 19.82 -7.29 -25.46
N PRO A 323 20.65 -7.88 -26.35
CA PRO A 323 21.30 -7.11 -27.41
C PRO A 323 20.29 -6.59 -28.45
N ARG A 324 19.05 -7.10 -28.47
CA ARG A 324 18.00 -6.62 -29.38
C ARG A 324 17.38 -5.33 -28.86
N ARG A 325 16.89 -4.51 -29.80
CA ARG A 325 16.14 -3.28 -29.47
C ARG A 325 14.91 -3.59 -28.60
N PHE A 326 14.19 -4.66 -28.92
CA PHE A 326 13.05 -5.15 -28.15
C PHE A 326 13.22 -6.66 -27.94
N SER A 327 12.96 -7.10 -26.72
CA SER A 327 12.97 -8.52 -26.38
C SER A 327 11.76 -9.22 -27.00
N GLU A 328 11.97 -10.44 -27.46
CA GLU A 328 10.89 -11.33 -27.90
C GLU A 328 10.41 -12.17 -26.72
N GLY A 329 9.11 -12.22 -26.50
CA GLY A 329 8.45 -13.05 -25.50
C GLY A 329 8.27 -14.50 -25.95
N ALA A 330 7.78 -15.33 -25.04
CA ALA A 330 7.68 -16.78 -25.13
C ALA A 330 6.80 -17.25 -26.30
N THR A 331 5.87 -16.41 -26.74
CA THR A 331 4.94 -16.66 -27.86
C THR A 331 5.41 -16.04 -29.18
N GLY A 332 6.60 -15.44 -29.23
CA GLY A 332 7.14 -14.74 -30.41
C GLY A 332 6.74 -13.27 -30.53
N SER A 333 5.96 -12.75 -29.58
CA SER A 333 5.59 -11.32 -29.56
C SER A 333 6.78 -10.45 -29.17
N LEU A 334 6.97 -9.30 -29.82
CA LEU A 334 7.99 -8.34 -29.38
C LEU A 334 7.45 -7.45 -28.25
N GLY A 335 8.30 -7.21 -27.25
CA GLY A 335 8.09 -6.22 -26.22
C GLY A 335 8.13 -4.78 -26.78
N THR A 336 7.85 -3.81 -25.90
CA THR A 336 7.80 -2.39 -26.27
C THR A 336 9.05 -1.61 -25.85
N ARG A 337 9.95 -2.24 -25.09
CA ARG A 337 11.19 -1.66 -24.56
C ARG A 337 12.31 -2.70 -24.60
N ASN A 338 13.56 -2.24 -24.58
CA ASN A 338 14.71 -3.10 -24.35
C ASN A 338 14.66 -3.65 -22.91
N SER A 339 15.13 -4.87 -22.67
CA SER A 339 15.26 -5.38 -21.30
C SER A 339 16.27 -4.54 -20.52
N MET A 340 15.97 -4.14 -19.29
CA MET A 340 16.97 -3.40 -18.51
C MET A 340 18.16 -4.28 -18.13
N PRO A 341 19.37 -3.72 -17.99
CA PRO A 341 20.46 -4.44 -17.36
C PRO A 341 20.16 -4.76 -15.88
N LEU A 342 20.56 -5.95 -15.41
CA LEU A 342 20.31 -6.40 -14.03
C LEU A 342 21.52 -6.32 -13.08
N PHE A 343 22.58 -5.61 -13.44
CA PHE A 343 23.71 -5.37 -12.53
C PHE A 343 23.41 -4.23 -11.54
N ASN A 344 23.98 -4.32 -10.35
CA ASN A 344 23.92 -3.29 -9.30
C ASN A 344 22.51 -2.91 -8.80
N LEU A 345 21.51 -3.77 -8.99
CA LEU A 345 20.14 -3.50 -8.56
C LEU A 345 19.97 -3.40 -7.05
N ALA A 346 20.91 -3.95 -6.26
CA ALA A 346 20.90 -3.83 -4.80
C ALA A 346 20.96 -2.37 -4.29
N TRP A 347 21.41 -1.43 -5.11
CA TRP A 347 21.49 0.01 -4.80
C TRP A 347 20.38 0.84 -5.46
N LYS A 348 19.40 0.19 -6.10
CA LYS A 348 18.27 0.86 -6.73
C LYS A 348 17.07 0.83 -5.79
N GLU A 349 16.32 1.93 -5.78
CA GLU A 349 15.12 2.10 -4.95
C GLU A 349 13.82 1.95 -5.76
N SER A 350 13.91 1.97 -7.09
CA SER A 350 12.80 1.81 -8.02
C SER A 350 13.23 1.00 -9.23
N PHE A 351 12.30 0.21 -9.78
CA PHE A 351 12.54 -0.75 -10.84
C PHE A 351 11.52 -0.59 -11.97
N PHE A 352 11.81 -1.19 -13.13
CA PHE A 352 11.32 -0.83 -14.48
C PHE A 352 11.89 0.49 -15.02
N TRP A 353 11.85 0.64 -16.35
CA TRP A 353 12.31 1.84 -17.05
C TRP A 353 11.57 3.12 -16.61
N ASP A 354 10.34 2.98 -16.14
CA ASP A 354 9.50 4.06 -15.61
C ASP A 354 9.47 4.12 -14.08
N GLY A 355 10.24 3.26 -13.40
CA GLY A 355 10.28 3.21 -11.94
C GLY A 355 8.98 2.73 -11.28
N SER A 356 8.09 2.09 -12.03
CA SER A 356 6.76 1.68 -11.54
C SER A 356 6.76 0.60 -10.46
N SER A 357 7.86 -0.15 -10.29
CA SER A 357 7.98 -1.18 -9.26
C SER A 357 8.86 -0.73 -8.09
N PRO A 358 8.39 -0.81 -6.83
CA PRO A 358 9.14 -0.40 -5.64
C PRO A 358 10.09 -1.49 -5.11
N SER A 359 10.04 -2.72 -5.64
CA SER A 359 10.93 -3.81 -5.20
C SER A 359 11.24 -4.83 -6.29
N LEU A 360 12.42 -5.46 -6.23
CA LEU A 360 12.75 -6.58 -7.12
C LEU A 360 11.75 -7.73 -7.00
N ARG A 361 11.21 -7.96 -5.79
CA ARG A 361 10.23 -9.03 -5.54
C ARG A 361 8.93 -8.80 -6.29
N GLU A 362 8.47 -7.56 -6.37
CA GLU A 362 7.28 -7.22 -7.15
C GLU A 362 7.59 -7.20 -8.65
N LEU A 363 8.76 -6.67 -9.04
CA LEU A 363 9.19 -6.66 -10.44
C LEU A 363 9.17 -8.07 -11.05
N VAL A 364 9.75 -9.09 -10.38
CA VAL A 364 9.92 -10.42 -10.99
C VAL A 364 8.61 -11.14 -11.30
N LEU A 365 7.49 -10.75 -10.69
CA LEU A 365 6.18 -11.37 -10.94
C LEU A 365 5.58 -10.90 -12.27
N HIS A 366 5.89 -9.67 -12.69
CA HIS A 366 5.33 -9.07 -13.89
C HIS A 366 5.77 -9.75 -15.20
N PRO A 367 7.07 -10.00 -15.46
CA PRO A 367 7.53 -10.69 -16.67
C PRO A 367 6.90 -12.08 -16.85
N ILE A 368 6.70 -12.79 -15.73
CA ILE A 368 6.06 -14.10 -15.71
C ILE A 368 4.64 -13.99 -16.28
N GLN A 369 3.86 -13.01 -15.81
CA GLN A 369 2.45 -12.84 -16.18
C GLN A 369 2.21 -12.01 -17.45
N SER A 370 3.22 -11.30 -17.95
CA SER A 370 3.11 -10.41 -19.09
C SER A 370 2.85 -11.21 -20.38
N ALA A 371 1.78 -10.81 -21.10
CA ALA A 371 1.34 -11.54 -22.28
C ALA A 371 2.32 -11.47 -23.46
N ILE A 372 3.23 -10.50 -23.44
CA ILE A 372 4.26 -10.27 -24.47
C ILE A 372 5.66 -10.64 -23.98
N GLU A 373 5.77 -11.22 -22.78
CA GLU A 373 6.99 -11.79 -22.22
C GLU A 373 6.76 -13.28 -21.96
N MET A 374 6.66 -13.75 -20.72
CA MET A 374 6.62 -15.19 -20.43
C MET A 374 5.20 -15.81 -20.50
N HIS A 375 4.15 -14.98 -20.48
CA HIS A 375 2.74 -15.35 -20.70
C HIS A 375 2.24 -16.49 -19.78
N GLU A 376 2.69 -16.58 -18.53
CA GLU A 376 2.29 -17.61 -17.58
C GLU A 376 1.34 -17.08 -16.50
N SER A 377 0.46 -17.93 -15.99
CA SER A 377 -0.38 -17.65 -14.83
C SER A 377 0.29 -18.13 -13.53
N LEU A 378 0.47 -17.22 -12.57
CA LEU A 378 0.88 -17.59 -11.22
C LEU A 378 -0.35 -17.94 -10.37
N PRO A 379 -0.31 -19.03 -9.58
CA PRO A 379 -1.44 -19.50 -8.76
C PRO A 379 -1.76 -18.62 -7.54
#